data_AF-A0A1W9LQB4-F1
#
_entry.id   AF-A0A1W9LQB4-F1
#
_cell.length_a   1.000
_cell.length_b   1.000
_cell.length_c   1.000
_cell.angle_alpha   90.00
_cell.angle_beta   90.00
_cell.angle_gamma   90.00
#
_symmetry.space_group_name_H-M   'P 1'
#
loop_
_entity.id
_entity.type
_entity.pdbx_description
1 polymer ?
#
loop_
_entity_poly.entity_id
_entity_poly.type
_entity_poly.pdbx_seq_one_letter_code
_entity_poly.pdbx_strand_id
1 'polypeptide(L)' 'MKAYEFPVKVMPGGTIQLPAPLSEQIPKNQHVRVIILVNDPENAEERADWNRLTSEQFLAGYSNADEAYDRI' A
#
# COMPACT_ATOMS: atom_id res chain seq x y z
N MET A 1 -16.72 -9.65 2.85
CA MET A 1 -15.47 -9.67 3.65
C MET A 1 -15.15 -8.23 4.02
N LYS A 2 -14.82 -7.92 5.28
CA LYS A 2 -14.50 -6.55 5.73
C LYS A 2 -13.01 -6.47 6.05
N ALA A 3 -12.33 -5.50 5.46
CA ALA A 3 -10.91 -5.22 5.75
C ALA A 3 -10.83 -4.05 6.74
N TYR A 4 -9.78 -4.08 7.56
CA TYR A 4 -9.46 -3.01 8.51
C TYR A 4 -8.03 -2.57 8.25
N GLU A 5 -7.84 -1.27 8.02
CA GLU A 5 -6.53 -0.66 7.81
C GLU A 5 -6.27 0.37 8.90
N PHE A 6 -5.09 0.28 9.51
CA PHE A 6 -4.63 1.24 10.51
C PHE A 6 -3.10 1.23 10.53
N PRO A 7 -2.45 2.40 10.74
CA PRO A 7 -1.02 2.45 10.90
C PRO A 7 -0.62 1.75 12.21
N VAL A 8 0.39 0.87 12.15
CA VAL A 8 0.92 0.20 13.32
C VAL A 8 2.42 -0.01 13.17
N LYS A 9 3.14 0.12 14.29
CA LYS A 9 4.57 -0.18 14.35
C LYS A 9 4.77 -1.59 14.86
N VAL A 10 5.63 -2.35 14.19
CA VAL A 10 6.10 -3.64 14.70
C VAL A 10 6.97 -3.37 15.93
N MET A 11 6.60 -3.97 17.06
CA MET A 11 7.36 -3.84 18.30
C MET A 11 8.72 -4.52 18.17
N PRO A 12 9.73 -4.17 18.99
CA PRO A 12 11.07 -4.78 18.91
C PRO A 12 11.09 -6.31 18.98
N GLY A 13 10.08 -6.92 19.62
CA GLY A 13 9.91 -8.37 19.69
C GLY A 13 9.24 -9.01 18.46
N GLY A 14 9.03 -8.26 17.38
CA GLY A 14 8.38 -8.77 16.15
C GLY A 14 6.86 -8.90 16.26
N THR A 15 6.24 -8.30 17.27
CA THR A 15 4.79 -8.38 17.51
C THR A 15 4.07 -7.12 17.03
N ILE A 16 2.84 -7.30 16.55
CA ILE A 16 1.91 -6.21 16.21
C ILE A 16 0.82 -6.22 17.27
N GLN A 17 0.61 -5.09 17.94
CA GLN A 17 -0.48 -4.95 18.91
C GLN A 17 -1.72 -4.42 18.21
N LEU A 18 -2.84 -5.15 18.35
CA LEU A 18 -4.13 -4.67 17.86
C LEU A 18 -4.63 -3.50 18.72
N PRO A 19 -5.08 -2.39 18.12
CA PRO A 19 -5.77 -1.32 18.83
C PRO A 19 -7.04 -1.85 19.52
N ALA A 20 -7.34 -1.35 20.73
CA ALA A 20 -8.52 -1.75 21.50
C ALA A 20 -9.86 -1.63 20.73
N PRO A 21 -10.10 -0.59 19.91
CA PRO A 21 -11.34 -0.50 19.14
C PRO A 21 -11.51 -1.63 18.11
N LEU A 22 -10.39 -2.21 17.65
CA LEU A 22 -10.41 -3.28 16.65
C LEU A 22 -10.63 -4.65 17.30
N SER A 23 -10.12 -4.87 18.51
CA SER A 23 -10.29 -6.13 19.24
C SER A 23 -11.76 -6.36 19.64
N GLU A 24 -12.55 -5.30 19.78
CA GLU A 24 -14.00 -5.38 20.00
C GLU A 24 -14.78 -5.67 18.70
N GLN A 25 -14.26 -5.25 17.55
CA GLN A 25 -14.93 -5.39 16.25
C GLN A 25 -14.60 -6.71 15.54
N ILE A 26 -13.47 -7.33 15.85
CA ILE A 26 -13.08 -8.62 15.28
C ILE A 26 -13.80 -9.75 16.04
N PRO A 27 -14.53 -10.64 15.35
CA PRO A 27 -15.19 -11.77 15.99
C PRO A 27 -14.19 -12.66 16.75
N LYS A 28 -14.49 -12.95 18.02
CA LYS A 28 -13.68 -13.85 18.84
C LYS A 28 -13.80 -15.30 18.34
N ASN A 29 -12.72 -16.07 18.49
CA ASN A 29 -12.66 -17.50 18.15
C ASN A 29 -13.01 -17.83 16.68
N GLN A 30 -12.72 -16.91 15.74
CA GLN A 30 -12.84 -17.16 14.32
C GLN A 30 -11.49 -17.11 13.61
N HIS A 31 -11.36 -17.90 12.55
CA HIS A 31 -10.22 -17.81 11.64
C HIS A 31 -10.34 -16.54 10.81
N VAL A 32 -9.31 -15.71 10.84
CA VAL A 32 -9.23 -14.47 10.07
C VAL A 32 -8.04 -14.52 9.11
N ARG A 33 -8.16 -13.84 7.96
CA ARG A 33 -7.05 -13.63 7.03
C ARG A 33 -6.37 -12.31 7.38
N VAL A 34 -5.07 -12.36 7.62
CA VAL A 34 -4.25 -11.17 7.90
C VAL A 34 -3.49 -10.76 6.64
N ILE A 35 -3.48 -9.46 6.34
CA ILE A 35 -2.66 -8.85 5.29
C ILE A 35 -1.77 -7.83 5.99
N ILE A 36 -0.46 -7.90 5.77
CA ILE A 36 0.52 -6.95 6.32
C ILE A 36 1.15 -6.25 5.13
N LEU A 37 1.04 -4.92 5.10
CA LEU A 37 1.75 -4.07 4.16
C LEU A 37 2.93 -3.45 4.91
N VAL A 38 4.13 -3.69 4.40
CA VAL A 38 5.36 -3.05 4.88
C VAL A 38 5.74 -2.07 3.79
N ASN A 39 5.92 -0.80 4.17
CA ASN A 39 6.51 0.16 3.24
C ASN A 39 7.95 -0.27 3.01
N ASP A 40 8.31 -0.47 1.76
CA ASP A 40 9.72 -0.56 1.43
C ASP A 40 10.39 0.74 1.90
N PRO A 41 11.58 0.65 2.52
CA PRO A 41 12.36 1.85 2.76
C PRO A 41 12.46 2.54 1.40
N GLU A 42 12.09 3.82 1.30
CA GLU A 42 12.17 4.55 0.04
C GLU A 42 13.60 4.44 -0.48
N ASN A 43 13.83 3.48 -1.38
CA ASN A 43 15.11 3.34 -2.03
C ASN A 43 15.11 4.43 -3.08
N ALA A 44 15.82 5.52 -2.80
CA ALA A 44 15.87 6.68 -3.69
C ALA A 44 16.29 6.28 -5.11
N GLU A 45 17.09 5.22 -5.24
CA GLU A 45 17.47 4.60 -6.51
C GLU A 45 16.28 3.92 -7.21
N GLU A 46 15.49 3.11 -6.50
CA GLU A 46 14.30 2.48 -7.10
C GLU A 46 13.26 3.52 -7.54
N ARG A 47 13.07 4.59 -6.77
CA ARG A 47 12.20 5.70 -7.20
C ARG A 47 12.72 6.38 -8.46
N ALA A 48 14.03 6.61 -8.55
CA ALA A 48 14.64 7.19 -9.74
C ALA A 48 14.48 6.26 -10.96
N ASP A 49 14.66 4.96 -10.78
CA ASP A 49 14.47 3.96 -11.83
C ASP A 49 13.02 3.82 -12.27
N TRP A 50 12.05 3.83 -11.34
CA TRP A 50 10.62 3.84 -11.66
C TRP A 50 10.21 5.11 -12.41
N ASN A 51 10.73 6.28 -12.00
CA ASN A 51 10.46 7.55 -12.69
C ASN A 51 11.05 7.57 -14.11
N ARG A 52 12.27 7.04 -14.27
CA ARG A 52 12.94 6.93 -15.57
C ARG A 52 12.18 5.98 -16.50
N LEU A 53 11.82 4.78 -16.03
CA LEU A 53 11.03 3.81 -16.80
C LEU A 53 9.65 4.35 -17.18
N THR A 54 8.96 5.04 -16.27
CA THR A 54 7.66 5.68 -16.57
C THR A 54 7.82 6.75 -17.66
N SER A 55 8.86 7.56 -17.58
CA SER A 55 9.11 8.61 -18.58
C SER A 55 9.49 8.04 -19.95
N GLU A 56 10.33 7.01 -19.98
CA GLU A 56 10.86 6.43 -21.22
C GLU A 56 9.89 5.49 -21.92
N GLN A 57 9.09 4.72 -21.17
CA GLN A 57 8.29 3.62 -21.73
C GLN A 57 6.80 3.88 -21.62
N PHE A 58 6.33 4.43 -20.50
CA PHE A 58 4.90 4.65 -20.27
C PHE A 58 4.40 5.91 -20.98
N LEU A 59 5.10 7.04 -20.83
CA LEU A 59 4.74 8.29 -21.52
C LEU A 59 5.02 8.26 -23.03
N ALA A 60 5.98 7.46 -23.49
CA ALA A 60 6.27 7.34 -24.92
C ALA A 60 5.14 6.68 -25.72
N GLY A 61 4.27 5.90 -25.06
CA GLY A 61 3.08 5.30 -25.64
C GLY A 61 1.80 6.12 -25.43
N TYR A 62 1.86 7.20 -24.66
CA TYR A 62 0.71 8.03 -24.33
C TYR A 62 0.45 8.99 -25.50
N SER A 63 -0.65 8.80 -26.21
CA SER A 63 -1.03 9.68 -27.32
C SER A 63 -1.93 10.80 -26.82
N ASN A 64 -1.94 11.94 -27.53
CA ASN A 64 -2.86 13.05 -27.22
C ASN A 64 -4.35 12.64 -27.24
N ALA A 65 -4.69 11.49 -27.84
CA ALA A 65 -6.05 10.96 -27.84
C ALA A 65 -6.44 10.29 -26.50
N ASP A 66 -5.46 9.96 -25.66
CA ASP A 66 -5.64 9.27 -24.37
C ASP A 66 -5.78 10.25 -23.19
N GLU A 67 -5.62 11.56 -23.42
CA GLU A 67 -5.76 12.66 -22.42
C GLU A 67 -7.20 12.87 -21.90
N ALA A 68 -8.15 12.00 -22.24
CA ALA A 68 -9.57 12.18 -21.93
C ALA A 68 -9.85 12.32 -20.41
N TYR A 69 -8.94 11.85 -19.55
CA TYR A 69 -9.04 11.92 -18.09
C TYR A 69 -8.02 12.86 -17.43
N ASP A 70 -7.10 13.47 -18.18
CA ASP A 70 -6.02 14.30 -17.61
C ASP A 70 -6.51 15.67 -17.10
N ARG A 71 -7.75 16.06 -17.42
CA ARG A 71 -8.31 17.39 -17.12
C ARG A 71 -9.40 17.41 -16.05
N ILE A 72 -9.59 16.33 -15.29
CA ILE A 72 -10.59 16.26 -14.21
C ILE A 72 -9.89 16.29 -12.85
#